data_AF-A0A921F563-F1
#
_entry.id   AF-A0A921F563-F1
#
_cell.length_a   1.000
_cell.length_b   1.000
_cell.length_c   1.000
_cell.angle_alpha   90.00
_cell.angle_beta   90.00
_cell.angle_gamma   90.00
#
_symmetry.space_group_name_H-M   'P 1'
#
loop_
_entity.id
_entity.type
_entity.pdbx_description
1 polymer ?
#
loop_
_entity_poly.entity_id
_entity_poly.type
_entity_poly.pdbx_seq_one_letter_code
_entity_poly.pdbx_strand_id
1 'polypeptide(L)'
;MPGPLRDKLVAAIVAGEKTTTSSLYDEWKRDREPLPTVGRREVVVDSAGVGVCVTETVRISTCRLADITLSHAVGEGEGFTNVAAWRSAHEGFWNSAEFRASVGEPQLRIDDDTL
;
A
#
# COMPACT_ATOMS: atom_id res chain seq x y z
N MET A 1 0.72 11.46 6.00
CA MET A 1 1.28 12.71 6.58
C MET A 1 2.41 13.20 5.69
N PRO A 2 2.63 14.53 5.56
CA PRO A 2 3.87 15.07 5.00
C PRO A 2 5.10 14.51 5.71
N GLY A 3 6.21 14.33 4.99
CA GLY A 3 7.48 13.91 5.59
C GLY A 3 8.36 13.03 4.68
N PRO A 4 9.53 12.61 5.17
CA PRO A 4 10.56 11.96 4.36
C PRO A 4 10.10 10.68 3.65
N LEU A 5 9.25 9.89 4.30
CA LEU A 5 8.69 8.68 3.70
C LEU A 5 7.80 9.02 2.49
N ARG A 6 6.93 10.02 2.62
CA ARG A 6 6.07 10.47 1.53
C ARG A 6 6.90 10.99 0.36
N ASP A 7 7.93 11.79 0.65
CA ASP A 7 8.80 12.35 -0.39
C ASP A 7 9.53 11.25 -1.17
N LYS A 8 10.02 10.23 -0.46
CA LYS A 8 10.62 9.04 -1.09
C LYS A 8 9.62 8.31 -2.00
N LEU A 9 8.40 8.06 -1.51
CA LEU A 9 7.38 7.34 -2.28
C LEU A 9 6.92 8.12 -3.52
N VAL A 10 6.72 9.43 -3.36
CA VAL A 10 6.34 10.32 -4.46
C VAL A 10 7.43 10.35 -5.53
N ALA A 11 8.70 10.47 -5.13
CA ALA A 11 9.82 10.40 -6.06
C ALA A 11 9.85 9.06 -6.82
N ALA A 12 9.65 7.94 -6.13
CA ALA A 12 9.59 6.61 -6.76
C ALA A 12 8.43 6.47 -7.75
N ILE A 13 7.25 7.05 -7.46
CA ILE A 13 6.12 7.07 -8.39
C ILE A 13 6.46 7.88 -9.64
N VAL A 14 7.00 9.10 -9.46
CA VAL A 14 7.35 9.99 -10.58
C VAL A 14 8.47 9.39 -11.45
N ALA A 15 9.42 8.66 -10.85
CA ALA A 15 10.46 7.94 -11.56
C ALA A 15 9.95 6.66 -12.28
N GLY A 16 8.71 6.24 -12.02
CA GLY A 16 8.15 4.99 -12.55
C GLY A 16 8.68 3.73 -11.86
N GLU A 17 9.35 3.87 -10.72
CA GLU A 17 9.88 2.77 -9.92
C GLU A 17 8.79 2.15 -9.04
N LYS A 18 7.87 2.98 -8.51
CA LYS A 18 6.67 2.52 -7.80
C LYS A 18 5.48 2.41 -8.75
N THR A 19 5.06 1.18 -9.01
CA THR A 19 3.97 0.81 -9.93
C THR A 19 2.91 -0.07 -9.27
N THR A 20 3.15 -0.57 -8.05
CA THR A 20 2.18 -1.31 -7.25
C THR A 20 1.99 -0.68 -5.87
N THR A 21 0.86 -1.01 -5.24
CA THR A 21 0.52 -0.64 -3.86
C THR A 21 -0.33 -1.73 -3.23
N SER A 22 -0.38 -1.77 -1.90
CA SER A 22 -1.11 -2.76 -1.12
C SER A 22 -1.95 -2.11 -0.02
N SER A 23 -3.06 -2.76 0.34
CA SER A 23 -3.92 -2.41 1.47
C SER A 23 -4.59 -3.70 1.97
N LEU A 24 -4.99 -3.78 3.24
CA LEU A 24 -5.77 -4.93 3.69
C LEU A 24 -7.19 -4.87 3.13
N TYR A 25 -7.69 -5.98 2.61
CA TYR A 25 -9.06 -6.09 2.11
C TYR A 25 -10.11 -5.80 3.20
N ASP A 26 -9.80 -6.18 4.44
CA ASP A 26 -10.70 -5.99 5.56
C ASP A 26 -10.81 -4.52 6.01
N GLU A 27 -9.83 -3.66 5.69
CA GLU A 27 -9.95 -2.19 5.89
C GLU A 27 -11.13 -1.64 5.09
N TRP A 28 -11.21 -1.97 3.79
CA TRP A 28 -12.30 -1.51 2.92
C TRP A 28 -13.68 -1.95 3.40
N LYS A 29 -13.79 -3.20 3.87
CA LYS A 29 -15.05 -3.72 4.46
C LYS A 29 -15.44 -2.96 5.71
N ARG A 30 -14.47 -2.67 6.56
CA ARG A 30 -14.67 -2.01 7.84
C ARG A 30 -15.12 -0.57 7.65
N ASP A 31 -14.44 0.15 6.79
CA ASP A 31 -14.72 1.57 6.49
C ASP A 31 -15.97 1.74 5.62
N ARG A 32 -16.55 0.62 5.15
CA ARG A 32 -17.67 0.55 4.20
C ARG A 32 -17.35 1.33 2.92
N GLU A 33 -16.07 1.36 2.56
CA GLU A 33 -15.59 2.00 1.36
C GLU A 33 -15.64 1.02 0.19
N PRO A 34 -16.01 1.49 -1.02
CA PRO A 34 -15.96 0.65 -2.20
C PRO A 34 -14.49 0.34 -2.52
N LEU A 35 -14.21 -0.92 -2.84
CA LEU A 35 -12.92 -1.33 -3.37
C LEU A 35 -12.53 -0.46 -4.57
N PRO A 36 -11.22 -0.27 -4.82
CA PRO A 36 -10.76 0.42 -6.01
C PRO A 36 -11.29 -0.25 -7.28
N THR A 37 -11.37 0.51 -8.36
CA THR A 37 -11.82 0.03 -9.67
C THR A 37 -10.74 0.30 -10.72
N VAL A 38 -10.62 -0.60 -11.69
CA VAL A 38 -9.75 -0.38 -12.85
C VAL A 38 -10.22 0.86 -13.60
N GLY A 39 -9.27 1.70 -14.02
CA GLY A 39 -9.50 3.01 -14.61
C GLY A 39 -9.64 4.16 -13.60
N ARG A 40 -9.65 3.86 -12.28
CA ARG A 40 -9.60 4.91 -11.25
C ARG A 40 -8.31 5.72 -11.39
N ARG A 41 -8.45 7.04 -11.41
CA ARG A 41 -7.34 7.98 -11.49
C ARG A 41 -7.22 8.77 -10.19
N GLU A 42 -6.00 8.92 -9.71
CA GLU A 42 -5.72 9.59 -8.44
C GLU A 42 -4.59 10.59 -8.62
N VAL A 43 -4.74 11.76 -7.98
CA VAL A 43 -3.67 12.77 -7.95
C VAL A 43 -2.70 12.40 -6.85
N VAL A 44 -1.43 12.23 -7.21
CA VAL A 44 -0.35 12.09 -6.23
C VAL A 44 0.03 13.47 -5.74
N VAL A 45 -0.07 13.66 -4.43
CA VAL A 45 0.24 14.94 -3.78
C VAL A 45 1.55 14.78 -3.01
N ASP A 46 2.45 15.77 -3.11
CA ASP A 46 3.71 15.82 -2.36
C ASP A 46 3.56 16.38 -0.94
N SER A 47 4.63 16.39 -0.15
CA SER A 47 4.62 16.94 1.22
C SER A 47 4.32 18.44 1.31
N ALA A 48 4.47 19.20 0.22
CA ALA A 48 4.06 20.61 0.15
C ALA A 48 2.57 20.78 -0.16
N GLY A 49 1.83 19.68 -0.39
CA GLY A 49 0.42 19.71 -0.74
C GLY A 49 0.16 19.96 -2.22
N VAL A 50 1.19 19.84 -3.07
CA VAL A 50 1.10 20.08 -4.51
C VAL A 50 0.88 18.76 -5.24
N GLY A 51 -0.07 18.75 -6.20
CA GLY A 51 -0.28 17.62 -7.09
C GLY A 51 0.87 17.52 -8.10
N VAL A 52 1.58 16.40 -8.11
CA VAL A 52 2.80 16.22 -8.93
C VAL A 52 2.62 15.28 -10.12
N CYS A 53 1.68 14.34 -10.05
CA CYS A 53 1.30 13.49 -11.17
C CYS A 53 -0.09 12.87 -10.95
N VAL A 54 -0.60 12.17 -11.97
CA VAL A 54 -1.83 11.36 -11.88
C VAL A 54 -1.48 9.92 -12.16
N THR A 55 -1.90 9.02 -11.27
CA THR A 55 -1.81 7.57 -11.48
C THR A 55 -3.13 7.02 -12.01
N GLU A 56 -3.10 5.90 -12.73
CA GLU A 56 -4.28 5.17 -13.15
C GLU A 56 -4.18 3.71 -12.69
N THR A 57 -5.23 3.20 -12.07
CA THR A 57 -5.29 1.80 -11.67
C THR A 57 -5.56 0.92 -12.89
N VAL A 58 -4.57 0.18 -13.36
CA VAL A 58 -4.69 -0.67 -14.56
C VAL A 58 -5.04 -2.14 -14.24
N ARG A 59 -4.81 -2.58 -13.00
CA ARG A 59 -5.08 -3.94 -12.52
C ARG A 59 -5.37 -3.92 -11.03
N ILE A 60 -6.29 -4.78 -10.61
CA ILE A 60 -6.61 -5.05 -9.21
C ILE A 60 -6.62 -6.57 -9.02
N SER A 61 -6.02 -7.03 -7.93
CA SER A 61 -6.03 -8.43 -7.52
C SER A 61 -6.12 -8.50 -6.00
N THR A 62 -6.93 -9.43 -5.50
CA THR A 62 -6.95 -9.80 -4.08
C THR A 62 -6.26 -11.15 -3.97
N CYS A 63 -5.24 -11.24 -3.12
CA CYS A 63 -4.51 -12.46 -2.87
C CYS A 63 -4.15 -12.54 -1.40
N ARG A 64 -3.84 -13.74 -0.92
CA ARG A 64 -3.37 -13.92 0.44
C ARG A 64 -2.00 -13.29 0.61
N LEU A 65 -1.68 -12.88 1.84
CA LEU A 65 -0.38 -12.31 2.19
C LEU A 65 0.78 -13.28 1.85
N ALA A 66 0.54 -14.59 1.99
CA ALA A 66 1.49 -15.63 1.61
C ALA A 66 1.73 -15.76 0.09
N ASP A 67 0.78 -15.33 -0.74
CA ASP A 67 0.82 -15.51 -2.19
C ASP A 67 1.40 -14.28 -2.93
N ILE A 68 1.92 -13.29 -2.19
CA ILE A 68 2.53 -12.09 -2.77
C ILE A 68 3.76 -12.45 -3.61
N THR A 69 3.76 -11.94 -4.83
CA THR A 69 4.82 -12.22 -5.81
C THR A 69 6.00 -11.27 -5.64
N LEU A 70 7.19 -11.73 -6.05
CA LEU A 70 8.38 -10.87 -6.08
C LEU A 70 8.19 -9.65 -6.98
N SER A 71 7.49 -9.80 -8.11
CA SER A 71 7.18 -8.67 -9.00
C SER A 71 6.36 -7.58 -8.32
N HIS A 72 5.41 -7.98 -7.45
CA HIS A 72 4.63 -7.02 -6.68
C HIS A 72 5.49 -6.32 -5.62
N ALA A 73 6.30 -7.08 -4.88
CA ALA A 73 7.19 -6.54 -3.87
C ALA A 73 8.21 -5.53 -4.46
N VAL A 74 8.85 -5.86 -5.59
CA VAL A 74 9.76 -4.95 -6.29
C VAL A 74 8.99 -3.76 -6.87
N GLY A 75 7.80 -4.00 -7.41
CA GLY A 75 6.95 -2.98 -8.01
C GLY A 75 6.49 -1.90 -7.04
N GLU A 76 6.55 -2.12 -5.72
CA GLU A 76 6.22 -1.06 -4.77
C GLU A 76 7.27 0.04 -4.72
N GLY A 77 8.44 -0.14 -5.35
CA GLY A 77 9.44 0.92 -5.52
C GLY A 77 10.11 1.36 -4.22
N GLU A 78 9.96 0.60 -3.14
CA GLU A 78 10.49 0.95 -1.81
C GLU A 78 11.90 0.42 -1.56
N GLY A 79 12.43 -0.36 -2.51
CA GLY A 79 13.75 -0.98 -2.46
C GLY A 79 13.72 -2.46 -2.04
N PHE A 80 12.56 -3.12 -2.06
CA PHE A 80 12.45 -4.54 -1.74
C PHE A 80 13.10 -5.39 -2.84
N THR A 81 14.02 -6.26 -2.45
CA THR A 81 14.70 -7.20 -3.35
C THR A 81 14.18 -8.63 -3.20
N ASN A 82 13.33 -8.89 -2.21
CA ASN A 82 12.71 -10.18 -1.96
C ASN A 82 11.36 -10.02 -1.21
N VAL A 83 10.51 -11.04 -1.28
CA VAL A 83 9.17 -11.04 -0.66
C VAL A 83 9.24 -11.00 0.87
N ALA A 84 10.25 -11.63 1.48
CA ALA A 84 10.38 -11.65 2.93
C ALA A 84 10.64 -10.25 3.52
N ALA A 85 11.46 -9.43 2.85
CA ALA A 85 11.71 -8.05 3.24
C ALA A 85 10.44 -7.18 3.10
N TRP A 86 9.72 -7.33 1.99
CA TRP A 86 8.43 -6.66 1.78
C TRP A 86 7.44 -7.04 2.89
N ARG A 87 7.35 -8.34 3.18
CA ARG A 87 6.43 -8.88 4.18
C ARG A 87 6.75 -8.38 5.58
N SER A 88 8.01 -8.40 6.00
CA SER A 88 8.42 -7.89 7.29
C SER A 88 8.10 -6.40 7.47
N ALA A 89 8.25 -5.59 6.40
CA ALA A 89 7.90 -4.17 6.45
C ALA A 89 6.39 -3.96 6.57
N HIS A 90 5.59 -4.70 5.80
CA HIS A 90 4.13 -4.59 5.79
C HIS A 90 3.49 -5.11 7.08
N GLU A 91 3.91 -6.28 7.57
CA GLU A 91 3.48 -6.79 8.87
C GLU A 91 3.89 -5.84 10.00
N GLY A 92 5.09 -5.24 9.92
CA GLY A 92 5.51 -4.21 10.88
C GLY A 92 4.59 -2.98 10.86
N PHE A 93 4.20 -2.52 9.67
CA PHE A 93 3.26 -1.42 9.51
C PHE A 93 1.87 -1.77 10.04
N TRP A 94 1.29 -2.90 9.65
CA TRP A 94 -0.05 -3.32 10.10
C TRP A 94 -0.11 -3.68 11.59
N ASN A 95 1.02 -4.04 12.20
CA ASN A 95 1.11 -4.25 13.65
C ASN A 95 1.55 -2.99 14.42
N SER A 96 1.85 -1.87 13.74
CA SER A 96 2.21 -0.61 14.40
C SER A 96 1.07 -0.06 15.25
N ALA A 97 1.41 0.64 16.34
CA ALA A 97 0.41 1.21 17.24
C ALA A 97 -0.48 2.23 16.52
N GLU A 98 0.09 3.01 15.62
CA GLU A 98 -0.59 4.01 14.81
C GLU A 98 -1.65 3.36 13.90
N PHE A 99 -1.26 2.33 13.16
CA PHE A 99 -2.21 1.63 12.28
C PHE A 99 -3.30 0.93 13.08
N ARG A 100 -2.93 0.20 14.15
CA ARG A 100 -3.91 -0.51 15.00
C ARG A 100 -4.89 0.44 15.68
N ALA A 101 -4.45 1.64 16.06
CA ALA A 101 -5.31 2.68 16.60
C ALA A 101 -6.25 3.25 15.52
N SER A 102 -5.77 3.41 14.28
CA SER A 102 -6.60 3.88 13.15
C SER A 102 -7.68 2.88 12.76
N VAL A 103 -7.36 1.58 12.82
CA VAL A 103 -8.30 0.50 12.57
C VAL A 103 -9.31 0.45 13.73
N GLY A 104 -8.86 0.29 14.98
CA GLY A 104 -9.73 0.17 16.15
C GLY A 104 -10.26 -1.27 16.37
N GLU A 105 -11.28 -1.45 17.21
CA GLU A 105 -11.76 -2.79 17.60
C GLU A 105 -12.89 -3.35 16.70
N PRO A 106 -12.93 -4.66 16.40
CA PRO A 106 -11.92 -5.66 16.77
C PRO A 106 -10.64 -5.47 15.95
N GLN A 107 -9.51 -5.78 16.58
CA GLN A 107 -8.21 -5.80 15.90
C GLN A 107 -8.20 -6.81 14.75
N LEU A 108 -7.58 -6.42 13.63
CA LEU A 108 -7.32 -7.33 12.51
C LEU A 108 -6.19 -8.30 12.88
N ARG A 109 -6.39 -9.58 12.53
CA ARG A 109 -5.35 -10.60 12.65
C ARG A 109 -4.57 -10.64 11.34
N ILE A 110 -3.25 -10.45 11.44
CA ILE A 110 -2.33 -10.50 10.30
C ILE A 110 -1.63 -11.86 10.32
N ASP A 111 -1.89 -12.68 9.31
CA ASP A 111 -1.25 -13.97 9.08
C ASP A 111 -1.20 -14.32 7.58
N ASP A 112 -0.82 -15.56 7.26
CA ASP A 112 -0.67 -16.02 5.89
C ASP A 112 -1.94 -15.95 5.05
N ASP A 113 -3.12 -16.02 5.66
CA ASP A 113 -4.41 -16.03 4.98
C ASP A 113 -5.07 -14.63 4.95
N THR A 114 -4.41 -13.60 5.51
CA THR A 114 -4.85 -12.21 5.40
C THR A 114 -4.93 -11.77 3.93
N LEU A 115 -6.03 -11.08 3.59
CA LEU A 115 -6.32 -10.54 2.26
C LEU A 115 -6.15 -9.01 2.21
#